data_AF-A0A8T3YN80-F1
#
_entry.id   AF-A0A8T3YN80-F1
#
_cell.length_a   1.000
_cell.length_b   1.000
_cell.length_c   1.000
_cell.angle_alpha   90.00
_cell.angle_beta   90.00
_cell.angle_gamma   90.00
#
_symmetry.space_group_name_H-M   'P 1'
#
loop_
_entity.id
_entity.type
_entity.pdbx_description
1 polymer ?
#
loop_
_entity_poly.entity_id
_entity_poly.type
_entity_poly.pdbx_seq_one_letter_code
_entity_poly.pdbx_strand_id
1 'polypeptide(L)'
;MNIVVSDPKTRKAYSKKIDNPAVFIGKRMGEEAELGIIGLEGYTAMITGGSDKQGFPMKADLAGGNRREVYVVTDAKKGHREKISRRGHTVTDEIAQLNLKVVKEGHKKLDELLGSQNAEKKEQKVSIKEQMVKESLDNVGKISAEEAKLIKKSK
;
A
#
# COMPACT_ATOMS: atom_id res chain seq x y z
N MET A 1 -3.96 -6.20 0.05
CA MET A 1 -4.43 -4.82 0.31
C MET A 1 -3.38 -4.10 1.16
N ASN A 2 -3.09 -2.82 0.87
CA ASN A 2 -2.18 -2.01 1.68
C ASN A 2 -2.99 -1.18 2.68
N ILE A 3 -2.66 -1.25 3.96
CA ILE A 3 -3.32 -0.44 4.99
C ILE A 3 -2.36 0.62 5.49
N VAL A 4 -2.86 1.86 5.50
CA VAL A 4 -2.15 3.01 6.06
C VAL A 4 -2.85 3.40 7.34
N VAL A 5 -2.16 3.24 8.46
CA VAL A 5 -2.64 3.63 9.80
C VAL A 5 -2.00 4.96 10.17
N SER A 6 -2.81 6.00 10.28
CA SER A 6 -2.38 7.34 10.69
C SER A 6 -2.76 7.61 12.13
N ASP A 7 -1.78 8.00 12.93
CA ASP A 7 -1.99 8.46 14.30
C ASP A 7 -2.00 10.00 14.34
N PRO A 8 -3.13 10.64 14.69
CA PRO A 8 -3.23 12.09 14.75
C PRO A 8 -2.38 12.74 15.85
N LYS A 9 -2.06 12.01 16.94
CA LYS A 9 -1.27 12.57 18.05
C LYS A 9 0.21 12.62 17.72
N THR A 10 0.76 11.50 17.23
CA THR A 10 2.16 11.42 16.83
C THR A 10 2.42 12.03 15.46
N ARG A 11 1.36 12.32 14.68
CA ARG A 11 1.40 12.80 13.28
C ARG A 11 2.19 11.88 12.35
N LYS A 12 2.40 10.62 12.77
CA LYS A 12 3.07 9.59 11.99
C LYS A 12 2.02 8.71 11.30
N ALA A 13 2.38 8.22 10.12
CA ALA A 13 1.59 7.25 9.39
C ALA A 13 2.46 6.03 9.08
N TYR A 14 1.87 4.85 9.26
CA TYR A 14 2.55 3.58 9.07
C TYR A 14 1.81 2.76 8.02
N SER A 15 2.57 2.17 7.09
CA SER A 15 2.01 1.28 6.08
C SER A 15 2.27 -0.18 6.46
N LYS A 16 1.22 -1.01 6.34
CA LYS A 16 1.30 -2.46 6.53
C LYS A 16 0.53 -3.16 5.42
N LYS A 17 1.22 -4.08 4.75
CA LYS A 17 0.59 -4.97 3.77
C LYS A 17 -0.10 -6.11 4.54
N ILE A 18 -1.33 -6.40 4.17
CA ILE A 18 -2.15 -7.46 4.79
C ILE A 18 -2.43 -8.53 3.76
N ASP A 19 -2.34 -9.78 4.21
CA ASP A 19 -2.59 -10.98 3.42
C ASP A 19 -4.06 -11.40 3.45
N ASN A 20 -4.78 -11.16 4.55
CA ASN A 20 -6.23 -11.43 4.66
C ASN A 20 -7.08 -10.14 4.68
N PRO A 21 -7.54 -9.63 3.51
CA PRO A 21 -8.36 -8.43 3.42
C PRO A 21 -9.82 -8.63 3.88
N ALA A 22 -10.27 -9.88 4.07
CA ALA A 22 -11.67 -10.22 4.34
C ALA A 22 -12.29 -9.50 5.55
N VAL A 23 -11.45 -9.11 6.52
CA VAL A 23 -11.83 -8.47 7.78
C VAL A 23 -12.46 -7.08 7.58
N PHE A 24 -12.07 -6.37 6.53
CA PHE A 24 -12.57 -5.02 6.26
C PHE A 24 -13.70 -5.01 5.25
N ILE A 25 -13.94 -6.12 4.54
CA ILE A 25 -14.96 -6.19 3.51
C ILE A 25 -16.34 -5.99 4.14
N GLY A 26 -17.16 -5.16 3.50
CA GLY A 26 -18.51 -4.82 3.97
C GLY A 26 -18.57 -3.65 4.95
N LYS A 27 -17.45 -3.22 5.54
CA LYS A 27 -17.41 -2.00 6.35
C LYS A 27 -17.54 -0.75 5.49
N ARG A 28 -18.05 0.33 6.07
CA ARG A 28 -18.23 1.62 5.40
C ARG A 28 -17.17 2.63 5.85
N MET A 29 -16.88 3.60 4.99
CA MET A 29 -16.13 4.80 5.40
C MET A 29 -16.86 5.49 6.56
N GLY A 30 -16.11 5.91 7.57
CA GLY A 30 -16.61 6.51 8.81
C GLY A 30 -16.89 5.50 9.92
N GLU A 31 -16.88 4.19 9.63
CA GLU A 31 -17.04 3.17 10.66
C GLU A 31 -15.73 2.88 11.41
N GLU A 32 -15.87 2.52 12.68
CA GLU A 32 -14.77 2.07 13.52
C GLU A 32 -14.49 0.58 13.28
N ALA A 33 -13.21 0.24 13.25
CA ALA A 33 -12.72 -1.12 13.10
C ALA A 33 -11.62 -1.41 14.12
N GLU A 34 -11.76 -2.56 14.79
CA GLU A 34 -10.73 -3.11 15.64
C GLU A 34 -9.56 -3.63 14.79
N LEU A 35 -8.34 -3.27 15.17
CA LEU A 35 -7.12 -3.63 14.44
C LEU A 35 -6.37 -4.81 15.04
N GLY A 36 -6.94 -5.48 16.05
CA GLY A 36 -6.34 -6.66 16.69
C GLY A 36 -6.03 -7.77 15.68
N ILE A 37 -6.89 -7.95 14.68
CA ILE A 37 -6.73 -8.99 13.64
C ILE A 37 -5.50 -8.72 12.74
N ILE A 38 -5.02 -7.47 12.70
CA ILE A 38 -3.81 -7.08 11.94
C ILE A 38 -2.56 -7.10 12.84
N GLY A 39 -2.65 -7.60 14.07
CA GLY A 39 -1.55 -7.56 15.05
C GLY A 39 -1.35 -6.17 15.67
N LEU A 40 -2.39 -5.34 15.66
CA LEU A 40 -2.45 -4.07 16.40
C LEU A 40 -3.46 -4.22 17.53
N GLU A 41 -3.11 -5.04 18.51
CA GLU A 41 -3.96 -5.35 19.66
C GLU A 41 -4.31 -4.11 20.48
N GLY A 42 -5.59 -3.97 20.83
CA GLY A 42 -6.11 -2.83 21.59
C GLY A 42 -6.29 -1.54 20.79
N TYR A 43 -5.91 -1.50 19.50
CA TYR A 43 -6.15 -0.33 18.66
C TYR A 43 -7.52 -0.38 17.99
N THR A 44 -8.24 0.74 18.06
CA THR A 44 -9.44 0.98 17.26
C THR A 44 -9.16 2.13 16.30
N ALA A 45 -9.48 1.94 15.02
CA ALA A 45 -9.31 2.97 14.01
C ALA A 45 -10.56 3.13 13.15
N MET A 46 -10.81 4.37 12.74
CA MET A 46 -11.88 4.72 11.83
C MET A 46 -11.40 4.64 10.38
N ILE A 47 -12.22 4.06 9.52
CA ILE A 47 -11.95 4.01 8.08
C ILE A 47 -12.20 5.40 7.47
N THR A 48 -11.16 6.10 7.03
CA THR A 48 -11.32 7.45 6.46
C THR A 48 -11.50 7.45 4.95
N GLY A 49 -11.02 6.41 4.26
CA GLY A 49 -11.14 6.27 2.82
C GLY A 49 -10.12 5.32 2.25
N GLY A 50 -9.88 5.43 0.95
CA GLY A 50 -8.97 4.54 0.25
C GLY A 50 -8.99 4.76 -1.27
N SER A 51 -8.28 3.89 -1.96
CA SER A 51 -8.24 3.85 -3.42
C SER A 51 -8.41 2.43 -3.96
N ASP A 52 -9.06 2.37 -5.12
CA ASP A 52 -9.22 1.15 -5.91
C ASP A 52 -7.88 0.69 -6.51
N LYS A 53 -7.78 -0.55 -7.01
CA LYS A 53 -6.65 -1.08 -7.80
C LYS A 53 -6.30 -0.19 -9.00
N GLN A 54 -7.29 0.51 -9.56
CA GLN A 54 -7.13 1.45 -10.66
C GLN A 54 -6.81 2.90 -10.20
N GLY A 55 -6.65 3.15 -8.90
CA GLY A 55 -6.32 4.45 -8.34
C GLY A 55 -7.51 5.40 -8.12
N PHE A 56 -8.74 4.99 -8.43
CA PHE A 56 -9.91 5.82 -8.18
C PHE A 56 -10.16 5.95 -6.66
N PRO A 57 -10.35 7.19 -6.14
CA PRO A 57 -10.58 7.40 -4.72
C PRO A 57 -12.01 7.04 -4.33
N MET A 58 -12.16 6.59 -3.08
CA MET A 58 -13.47 6.41 -2.44
C MET A 58 -14.12 7.76 -2.09
N LYS A 59 -15.45 7.79 -2.10
CA LYS A 59 -16.25 8.94 -1.68
C LYS A 59 -17.33 8.51 -0.70
N ALA A 60 -17.37 9.17 0.46
CA ALA A 60 -18.29 8.85 1.57
C ALA A 60 -19.78 8.94 1.18
N ASP A 61 -20.13 9.90 0.31
CA ASP A 61 -21.52 10.11 -0.10
C ASP A 61 -22.06 9.01 -1.05
N LEU A 62 -21.17 8.24 -1.69
CA LEU A 62 -21.58 7.25 -2.68
C LEU A 62 -21.86 5.90 -2.05
N ALA A 63 -23.12 5.48 -2.09
CA ALA A 63 -23.56 4.21 -1.55
C ALA A 63 -23.00 2.99 -2.31
N GLY A 64 -22.71 1.93 -1.55
CA GLY A 64 -22.25 0.65 -2.08
C GLY A 64 -20.74 0.58 -2.33
N GLY A 65 -20.32 -0.50 -2.98
CA GLY A 65 -18.91 -0.76 -3.31
C GLY A 65 -18.52 -0.41 -4.74
N ASN A 66 -19.48 -0.19 -5.64
CA ASN A 66 -19.21 -0.05 -7.08
C ASN A 66 -18.67 1.35 -7.45
N ARG A 67 -17.97 1.45 -8.58
CA ARG A 67 -17.59 2.73 -9.19
C ARG A 67 -18.82 3.39 -9.82
N ARG A 68 -18.95 4.70 -9.62
CA ARG A 68 -19.99 5.52 -10.26
C ARG A 68 -19.37 6.82 -10.77
N GLU A 69 -19.91 7.31 -11.86
CA GLU A 69 -19.56 8.61 -12.38
C GLU A 69 -20.41 9.69 -11.73
N VAL A 70 -19.76 10.69 -11.15
CA VAL A 70 -20.42 11.82 -10.48
C VAL A 70 -19.92 13.14 -11.05
N TYR A 71 -20.81 14.12 -11.12
CA TYR A 71 -20.41 15.48 -11.48
C TYR A 71 -19.71 16.15 -10.30
N VAL A 72 -18.42 16.41 -10.46
CA VAL A 72 -17.58 17.15 -9.51
C VAL A 72 -17.40 18.56 -10.05
N VAL A 73 -17.57 19.55 -9.17
CA VAL A 73 -17.27 20.95 -9.50
C VAL A 73 -15.76 21.10 -9.55
N THR A 74 -15.21 21.41 -10.72
CA THR A 74 -13.77 21.64 -10.91
C THR A 74 -13.42 23.11 -10.78
N ASP A 75 -14.30 24.00 -11.25
CA ASP A 75 -14.18 25.46 -11.08
C ASP A 75 -15.47 26.02 -10.50
N ALA A 76 -15.44 26.32 -9.20
CA ALA A 76 -16.58 26.88 -8.48
C ALA A 76 -16.94 28.31 -8.94
N LYS A 77 -15.98 29.08 -9.47
CA LYS A 77 -16.21 30.47 -9.90
C LYS A 77 -16.93 30.53 -11.25
N LYS A 78 -16.59 29.61 -12.16
CA LYS A 78 -17.20 29.51 -13.51
C LYS A 78 -18.35 28.51 -13.59
N GLY A 79 -18.59 27.73 -12.54
CA GLY A 79 -19.65 26.72 -12.51
C GLY A 79 -19.35 25.49 -13.37
N HIS A 80 -18.08 25.24 -13.73
CA HIS A 80 -17.70 24.07 -14.52
C HIS A 80 -17.81 22.79 -13.69
N ARG A 81 -18.50 21.80 -14.25
CA ARG A 81 -18.70 20.48 -13.65
C ARG A 81 -18.24 19.42 -14.63
N GLU A 82 -17.39 18.52 -14.15
CA GLU A 82 -16.90 17.40 -14.92
C GLU A 82 -17.41 16.09 -14.34
N LYS A 83 -17.68 15.14 -15.23
CA LYS A 83 -18.13 13.82 -14.85
C LYS A 83 -16.90 12.97 -14.53
N ILE A 84 -16.68 12.70 -13.24
CA ILE A 84 -15.50 11.97 -12.76
C ILE A 84 -15.93 10.67 -12.09
N SER A 85 -15.23 9.58 -12.42
CA SER A 85 -15.40 8.30 -11.74
C SER A 85 -14.89 8.33 -10.30
N ARG A 86 -15.73 7.85 -9.37
CA ARG A 86 -15.44 7.70 -7.95
C ARG A 86 -15.91 6.34 -7.45
N ARG A 87 -15.21 5.78 -6.47
CA ARG A 87 -15.60 4.53 -5.82
C ARG A 87 -16.59 4.82 -4.69
N GLY A 88 -17.54 3.92 -4.45
CA GLY A 88 -18.44 3.99 -3.30
C GLY A 88 -17.72 3.88 -1.95
N HIS A 89 -18.45 4.16 -0.87
CA HIS A 89 -17.92 4.20 0.49
C HIS A 89 -17.71 2.81 1.13
N THR A 90 -18.20 1.73 0.51
CA THR A 90 -18.17 0.38 1.08
C THR A 90 -16.89 -0.31 0.67
N VAL A 91 -16.23 -0.96 1.63
CA VAL A 91 -14.97 -1.65 1.39
C VAL A 91 -15.23 -2.98 0.68
N THR A 92 -14.58 -3.17 -0.48
CA THR A 92 -14.63 -4.37 -1.31
C THR A 92 -13.22 -4.88 -1.60
N ASP A 93 -13.09 -6.12 -2.08
CA ASP A 93 -11.78 -6.73 -2.42
C ASP A 93 -11.02 -6.00 -3.54
N GLU A 94 -11.71 -5.17 -4.34
CA GLU A 94 -11.07 -4.35 -5.38
C GLU A 94 -10.25 -3.20 -4.80
N ILE A 95 -10.37 -2.89 -3.50
CA ILE A 95 -9.59 -1.83 -2.87
C ILE A 95 -8.12 -2.22 -2.76
N ALA A 96 -7.24 -1.39 -3.33
CA ALA A 96 -5.80 -1.57 -3.22
C ALA A 96 -5.25 -1.00 -1.92
N GLN A 97 -5.72 0.19 -1.52
CA GLN A 97 -5.27 0.87 -0.31
C GLN A 97 -6.44 1.33 0.56
N LEU A 98 -6.32 1.13 1.86
CA LEU A 98 -7.26 1.65 2.86
C LEU A 98 -6.53 2.56 3.86
N ASN A 99 -7.11 3.73 4.08
CA ASN A 99 -6.60 4.72 5.02
C ASN A 99 -7.43 4.66 6.30
N LEU A 100 -6.73 4.52 7.43
CA LEU A 100 -7.30 4.40 8.75
C LEU A 100 -6.78 5.53 9.64
N LYS A 101 -7.64 6.06 10.50
CA LYS A 101 -7.30 7.04 11.53
C LYS A 101 -7.47 6.42 12.90
N VAL A 102 -6.43 6.42 13.72
CA VAL A 102 -6.51 5.89 15.09
C VAL A 102 -7.47 6.74 15.93
N VAL A 103 -8.41 6.08 16.61
CA VAL A 103 -9.36 6.70 17.54
C VAL A 103 -9.02 6.31 18.99
N LYS A 104 -8.77 5.02 19.23
CA LYS A 104 -8.35 4.50 20.53
C LYS A 104 -6.98 3.85 20.42
N GLU A 105 -6.10 4.20 21.36
CA GLU A 105 -4.75 3.68 21.46
C GLU A 105 -4.75 2.35 22.21
N GLY A 106 -3.97 1.40 21.71
CA GLY A 106 -3.70 0.13 22.38
C GLY A 106 -2.51 0.21 23.34
N HIS A 107 -2.15 -0.93 23.90
CA HIS A 107 -1.14 -1.03 24.97
C HIS A 107 0.30 -0.82 24.51
N LYS A 108 0.64 -1.17 23.26
CA LYS A 108 2.00 -1.07 22.70
C LYS A 108 2.09 0.09 21.71
N LYS A 109 3.20 0.82 21.67
CA LYS A 109 3.39 1.94 20.75
C LYS A 109 3.42 1.46 19.29
N LEU A 110 2.78 2.23 18.39
CA LEU A 110 2.77 1.94 16.95
C LEU A 110 4.17 1.90 16.32
N ASP A 111 5.11 2.70 16.83
CA ASP A 111 6.49 2.75 16.34
C ASP A 111 7.22 1.40 16.50
N GLU A 112 6.99 0.69 17.60
CA GLU A 112 7.63 -0.59 17.87
C GLU A 112 7.03 -1.72 17.01
N LEU A 113 5.72 -1.67 16.78
CA LEU A 113 4.97 -2.68 16.03
C LEU A 113 5.14 -2.56 14.51
N LEU A 114 5.31 -1.34 13.98
CA LEU A 114 5.33 -1.07 12.54
C LEU A 114 6.65 -0.45 12.03
N GLY A 115 7.46 0.12 12.92
CA GLY A 115 8.79 0.66 12.57
C GLY A 115 9.81 -0.44 12.30
N SER A 116 9.77 -1.53 13.07
CA SER A 116 10.62 -2.73 12.91
C SER A 116 10.42 -3.40 11.54
N GLN A 117 9.17 -3.57 11.11
CA GLN A 117 8.85 -4.27 9.84
C GLN A 117 9.27 -3.52 8.57
N ASN A 118 9.42 -2.18 8.64
CA ASN A 118 9.89 -1.39 7.50
C ASN A 118 11.42 -1.39 7.37
N ALA A 119 12.15 -1.62 8.45
CA ALA A 119 13.61 -1.81 8.42
C ALA A 119 13.97 -3.18 7.82
N GLU A 120 13.33 -4.26 8.30
CA GLU A 120 13.59 -5.63 7.83
C GLU A 120 13.32 -5.82 6.32
N LYS A 121 12.23 -5.24 5.79
CA LYS A 121 11.92 -5.30 4.34
C LYS A 121 12.87 -4.45 3.49
N LYS A 122 13.48 -3.39 4.04
CA LYS A 122 14.50 -2.60 3.36
C LYS A 122 15.83 -3.35 3.33
N GLU A 123 16.24 -3.93 4.45
CA GLU A 123 17.47 -4.73 4.57
C GLU A 123 17.45 -5.95 3.65
N GLN A 124 16.33 -6.69 3.59
CA GLN A 124 16.20 -7.84 2.68
C GLN A 124 16.28 -7.45 1.19
N LYS A 125 15.68 -6.32 0.79
CA LYS A 125 15.77 -5.83 -0.61
C LYS A 125 17.16 -5.34 -0.99
N VAL A 126 17.91 -4.77 -0.05
CA VAL A 126 19.30 -4.33 -0.27
C VAL A 126 20.20 -5.56 -0.40
N SER A 127 20.03 -6.56 0.47
CA SER A 127 20.78 -7.82 0.43
C SER A 127 20.57 -8.61 -0.88
N ILE A 128 19.33 -8.71 -1.38
CA ILE A 128 19.04 -9.39 -2.67
C ILE A 128 19.67 -8.65 -3.85
N LYS A 129 19.63 -7.31 -3.88
CA LYS A 129 20.27 -6.52 -4.95
C LYS A 129 21.78 -6.69 -4.94
N GLU A 130 22.42 -6.66 -3.76
CA GLU A 130 23.86 -6.85 -3.63
C GLU A 130 24.31 -8.25 -4.05
N GLN A 131 23.50 -9.29 -3.75
CA GLN A 131 23.76 -10.65 -4.21
C GLN A 131 23.65 -10.78 -5.73
N MET A 132 22.61 -10.19 -6.36
CA MET A 132 22.45 -10.21 -7.82
C MET A 132 23.57 -9.46 -8.55
N VAL A 133 24.08 -8.35 -7.96
CA VAL A 133 25.21 -7.60 -8.52
C VAL A 133 26.51 -8.39 -8.44
N LYS A 134 26.77 -9.12 -7.34
CA LYS A 134 27.93 -10.02 -7.23
C LYS A 134 27.87 -11.15 -8.24
N GLU A 135 26.72 -11.84 -8.34
CA GLU A 135 26.52 -12.94 -9.30
C GLU A 135 26.69 -12.47 -10.76
N SER A 136 26.25 -11.25 -11.07
CA SER A 136 26.44 -10.64 -12.39
C SER A 136 27.90 -10.32 -12.69
N LEU A 137 28.66 -9.80 -11.71
CA LEU A 137 30.09 -9.50 -11.86
C LEU A 137 30.93 -10.77 -12.03
N ASP A 138 30.60 -11.84 -11.30
CA ASP A 138 31.28 -13.13 -11.39
C ASP A 138 31.06 -13.82 -12.76
N ASN A 139 29.89 -13.60 -13.37
CA ASN A 139 29.58 -14.12 -14.71
C ASN A 139 30.28 -13.33 -15.83
N VAL A 140 30.45 -12.01 -15.69
CA VAL A 140 31.21 -11.20 -16.67
C VAL A 140 32.70 -11.60 -16.70
N GLY A 141 33.25 -12.07 -15.57
CA GLY A 141 34.63 -12.58 -15.49
C GLY A 141 34.89 -13.90 -16.24
N LYS A 142 33.85 -14.67 -16.59
CA LYS A 142 33.98 -15.96 -17.27
C LYS A 142 33.81 -15.90 -18.79
N ILE A 143 33.09 -14.90 -19.31
CA ILE A 143 32.76 -14.81 -20.73
C ILE A 143 33.96 -14.38 -21.61
N SER A 144 34.97 -13.70 -21.06
CA SER A 144 36.14 -13.27 -21.84
C SER A 144 37.21 -14.36 -22.06
N ALA A 145 37.19 -15.46 -21.29
CA ALA A 145 38.20 -16.52 -21.40
C ALA A 145 37.80 -17.66 -22.36
N GLU A 146 36.50 -17.95 -22.50
CA GLU A 146 36.01 -19.02 -23.38
C GLU A 146 35.96 -18.59 -24.85
N GLU A 147 35.56 -17.36 -25.15
CA GLU A 147 35.58 -16.83 -26.53
C GLU A 147 37.01 -16.53 -27.03
N ALA A 148 37.94 -16.14 -26.14
CA ALA A 148 39.34 -15.90 -26.52
C ALA A 148 40.12 -17.19 -26.86
N LYS A 149 39.69 -18.36 -26.37
CA LYS A 149 40.30 -19.66 -26.72
C LYS A 149 39.79 -20.22 -28.06
N LEU A 150 38.57 -19.89 -28.48
CA LEU A 150 38.05 -20.34 -29.78
C LEU A 150 38.65 -19.56 -30.96
N ILE A 151 38.90 -18.26 -30.81
CA ILE A 151 39.45 -17.43 -31.89
C ILE A 151 40.94 -17.74 -32.17
N LYS A 152 41.70 -18.24 -31.18
CA LYS A 152 43.12 -18.63 -31.37
C LYS A 152 43.33 -20.01 -31.98
N LYS A 153 42.30 -20.85 -32.10
CA LYS A 153 42.36 -22.17 -32.76
C LYS A 153 41.96 -22.14 -34.24
N SER A 154 41.45 -21.01 -34.74
CA SER A 154 40.97 -20.87 -36.11
C SER A 154 41.83 -19.95 -36.99
N LYS A 155 43.12 -19.75 -36.66
CA LYS A 155 44.05 -19.00 -37.50
C LYS A 155 45.36 -19.76 -37.67
#